data_AF-A0A1L7LIV7-F1
#
_entry.id   AF-A0A1L7LIV7-F1
#
_cell.length_a   1.000
_cell.length_b   1.000
_cell.length_c   1.000
_cell.angle_alpha   90.00
_cell.angle_beta   90.00
_cell.angle_gamma   90.00
#
_symmetry.space_group_name_H-M   'P 1'
#
loop_
_entity.id
_entity.type
_entity.pdbx_description
1 polymer ?
#
loop_
_entity_poly.entity_id
_entity_poly.type
_entity_poly.pdbx_seq_one_letter_code
_entity_poly.pdbx_strand_id
1 'polypeptide(L)'
;MRQLVKHYGKDRALKIQQRLDEFSAAENLTQISHLPPARLHQLKGDRQYQFAVDIGANWRIIFEGYDEYDVLVTEKSEIVTLSIISIEDYH
;
A
#
# COMPACT_ATOMS: atom_id res chain seq x y z
N MET A 1 12.80 1.71 10.25
CA MET A 1 13.94 1.39 9.34
C MET A 1 14.70 0.09 9.65
N ARG A 2 15.31 -0.13 10.84
CA ARG A 2 16.17 -1.33 11.10
C ARG A 2 15.49 -2.69 10.87
N GLN A 3 14.20 -2.82 11.18
CA GLN A 3 13.43 -4.06 10.97
C GLN A 3 13.19 -4.33 9.48
N LEU A 4 12.76 -3.32 8.71
CA LEU A 4 12.56 -3.44 7.27
C LEU A 4 13.85 -3.80 6.51
N VAL A 5 14.98 -3.19 6.90
CA VAL A 5 16.28 -3.50 6.28
C VAL A 5 16.71 -4.94 6.58
N LYS A 6 16.40 -5.47 7.77
CA LYS A 6 16.71 -6.87 8.11
C LYS A 6 15.87 -7.87 7.34
N HIS A 7 14.57 -7.59 7.17
CA HIS A 7 13.64 -8.52 6.51
C HIS A 7 13.64 -8.41 4.99
N TYR A 8 13.77 -7.20 4.45
CA TYR A 8 13.65 -6.93 3.01
C TYR A 8 14.97 -6.41 2.40
N GLY A 9 16.02 -6.20 3.17
CA GLY A 9 17.24 -5.59 2.64
C GLY A 9 17.10 -4.09 2.39
N LYS A 10 18.23 -3.43 2.16
CA LYS A 10 18.35 -1.97 2.21
C LYS A 10 17.53 -1.26 1.13
N ASP A 11 17.61 -1.72 -0.12
CA ASP A 11 16.93 -1.05 -1.25
C ASP A 11 15.41 -1.19 -1.18
N ARG A 12 14.89 -2.35 -0.76
CA ARG A 12 13.45 -2.55 -0.58
C ARG A 12 12.93 -1.81 0.64
N ALA A 13 13.67 -1.79 1.74
CA ALA A 13 13.31 -1.01 2.92
C ALA A 13 13.17 0.48 2.61
N LEU A 14 14.03 1.03 1.74
CA LEU A 14 13.93 2.42 1.29
C LEU A 14 12.64 2.65 0.50
N LYS A 15 12.31 1.76 -0.45
CA LYS A 15 11.07 1.86 -1.23
C LYS A 15 9.82 1.69 -0.39
N ILE A 16 9.82 0.75 0.57
CA ILE A 16 8.72 0.58 1.53
C ILE A 16 8.54 1.88 2.31
N GLN A 17 9.61 2.43 2.88
CA GLN A 17 9.54 3.69 3.63
C GLN A 17 9.00 4.82 2.75
N GLN A 18 9.48 4.94 1.52
CA GLN A 18 8.98 5.93 0.57
C GLN A 18 7.46 5.80 0.35
N ARG A 19 6.92 4.58 0.17
CA ARG A 19 5.48 4.36 0.03
C ARG A 19 4.71 4.68 1.32
N LEU A 20 5.26 4.33 2.49
CA LEU A 20 4.64 4.69 3.77
C LEU A 20 4.58 6.21 3.96
N ASP A 21 5.62 6.92 3.55
CA ASP A 21 5.69 8.38 3.64
C ASP A 21 4.69 9.02 2.66
N GLU A 22 4.58 8.48 1.45
CA GLU A 22 3.54 8.89 0.48
C GLU A 22 2.13 8.63 1.00
N PHE A 23 1.90 7.48 1.63
CA PHE A 23 0.63 7.14 2.28
C PHE A 23 0.29 8.09 3.41
N SER A 24 1.28 8.44 4.25
CA SER A 24 1.09 9.37 5.37
C SER A 24 0.90 10.82 4.93
N ALA A 25 1.37 11.18 3.74
CA ALA A 25 1.26 12.54 3.19
C ALA A 25 0.00 12.74 2.35
N ALA A 26 -0.65 11.67 1.91
CA ALA A 26 -1.88 11.73 1.14
C ALA A 26 -3.11 11.83 2.05
N GLU A 27 -4.05 12.69 1.69
CA GLU A 27 -5.35 12.81 2.36
C GLU A 27 -6.29 11.65 2.01
N ASN A 28 -6.12 11.06 0.83
CA ASN A 28 -6.88 9.88 0.41
C ASN A 28 -6.15 9.09 -0.70
N LEU A 29 -6.67 7.91 -1.01
CA LEU A 29 -6.06 6.98 -1.96
C LEU A 29 -6.00 7.50 -3.40
N THR A 30 -6.80 8.51 -3.76
CA THR A 30 -6.78 9.08 -5.11
C THR A 30 -5.47 9.83 -5.37
N GLN A 31 -4.92 10.53 -4.37
CA GLN A 31 -3.67 11.28 -4.51
C GLN A 31 -2.46 10.36 -4.73
N ILE A 32 -2.46 9.19 -4.12
CA ILE A 32 -1.40 8.19 -4.28
C ILE A 32 -1.41 7.59 -5.71
N SER A 33 -2.59 7.51 -6.33
CA SER A 33 -2.77 6.95 -7.68
C SER A 33 -2.13 7.78 -8.80
N HIS A 34 -1.76 9.04 -8.54
CA HIS A 34 -1.26 9.98 -9.55
C HIS A 34 0.28 10.08 -9.62
N LEU A 35 1.01 9.50 -8.67
CA LEU A 35 2.48 9.48 -8.69
C LEU A 35 3.01 8.30 -9.55
N PRO A 36 4.04 8.50 -10.38
CA PRO A 36 4.46 7.52 -11.41
C PRO A 36 5.05 6.22 -10.83
N PRO A 37 5.06 5.14 -11.64
CA PRO A 37 4.02 4.13 -11.67
C PRO A 37 4.10 3.19 -10.44
N ALA A 38 3.50 3.60 -9.31
CA ALA A 38 3.04 2.60 -8.35
C ALA A 38 1.75 2.04 -8.95
N ARG A 39 1.75 0.78 -9.42
CA ARG A 39 0.52 0.14 -9.91
C ARG A 39 -0.39 -0.14 -8.72
N LEU A 40 -1.02 0.90 -8.18
CA LEU A 40 -2.05 0.78 -7.17
C LEU A 40 -3.29 0.21 -7.85
N HIS A 41 -3.63 -1.01 -7.49
CA HIS A 41 -4.78 -1.70 -8.03
C HIS A 41 -5.51 -2.47 -6.92
N GLN A 42 -6.83 -2.51 -7.04
CA GLN A 42 -7.65 -3.36 -6.20
C GLN A 42 -7.45 -4.82 -6.61
N LEU A 43 -7.31 -5.69 -5.64
CA LEU A 43 -7.28 -7.13 -5.85
C LEU A 43 -8.69 -7.63 -6.18
N LYS A 44 -8.80 -8.86 -6.69
CA LYS A 44 -10.08 -9.46 -7.12
C LYS A 44 -10.33 -10.78 -6.39
N GLY A 45 -11.57 -11.25 -6.43
CA GLY A 45 -11.98 -12.49 -5.77
C GLY A 45 -12.04 -12.32 -4.25
N ASP A 46 -11.50 -13.28 -3.49
CA ASP A 46 -11.52 -13.27 -2.03
C ASP A 46 -10.79 -12.07 -1.41
N ARG A 47 -9.93 -11.40 -2.19
CA ARG A 47 -9.19 -10.19 -1.78
C ARG A 47 -9.80 -8.91 -2.34
N GLN A 48 -11.08 -8.90 -2.75
CA GLN A 48 -11.71 -7.73 -3.38
C GLN A 48 -11.72 -6.46 -2.50
N TYR A 49 -11.56 -6.58 -1.19
CA TYR A 49 -11.49 -5.42 -0.28
C TYR A 49 -10.06 -4.91 -0.04
N GLN A 50 -9.07 -5.50 -0.74
CA GLN A 50 -7.66 -5.20 -0.57
C GLN A 50 -7.09 -4.51 -1.81
N PHE A 51 -6.10 -3.67 -1.56
CA PHE A 51 -5.32 -2.98 -2.56
C PHE A 51 -3.88 -3.47 -2.52
N ALA A 52 -3.25 -3.51 -3.69
CA ALA A 52 -1.84 -3.80 -3.82
C ALA A 52 -1.12 -2.63 -4.48
N VAL A 53 0.05 -2.26 -3.94
CA VAL A 53 0.98 -1.32 -4.56
C VAL A 53 2.34 -1.97 -4.78
N ASP A 54 2.90 -1.77 -5.96
CA ASP A 54 4.22 -2.31 -6.31
C ASP A 54 5.35 -1.53 -5.61
N ILE A 55 6.25 -2.25 -4.94
CA ILE A 55 7.48 -1.72 -4.31
C ILE A 55 8.76 -2.18 -5.04
N GLY A 56 8.62 -2.74 -6.24
CA GLY A 56 9.71 -3.25 -7.06
C GLY A 56 9.20 -4.14 -8.19
N ALA A 57 10.09 -4.96 -8.75
CA ALA A 57 9.74 -5.86 -9.86
C ALA A 57 8.74 -6.96 -9.45
N ASN A 58 8.91 -7.55 -8.26
CA ASN A 58 8.11 -8.71 -7.81
C ASN A 58 7.44 -8.49 -6.45
N TRP A 59 7.71 -7.37 -5.78
CA TRP A 59 7.27 -7.14 -4.41
C TRP A 59 6.10 -6.18 -4.36
N ARG A 60 5.10 -6.49 -3.52
CA ARG A 60 3.89 -5.69 -3.34
C ARG A 60 3.56 -5.49 -1.87
N ILE A 61 3.09 -4.30 -1.52
CA ILE A 61 2.43 -4.06 -0.24
C ILE A 61 0.94 -4.27 -0.46
N ILE A 62 0.34 -5.13 0.34
CA ILE A 62 -1.10 -5.37 0.38
C ILE A 62 -1.66 -4.66 1.60
N PHE A 63 -2.69 -3.86 1.39
CA PHE A 63 -3.32 -3.09 2.43
C PHE A 63 -4.83 -2.95 2.20
N GLU A 64 -5.53 -2.62 3.26
CA GLU A 64 -6.97 -2.35 3.28
C GLU A 64 -7.20 -0.87 3.58
N GLY A 65 -8.27 -0.32 3.01
CA GLY A 65 -8.66 1.07 3.19
C GLY A 65 -9.88 1.19 4.11
N TYR A 66 -9.83 2.17 5.01
CA TYR A 66 -10.85 2.43 6.01
C TYR A 66 -11.27 3.90 5.97
N ASP A 67 -12.55 4.14 6.24
CA ASP A 67 -13.10 5.48 6.37
C ASP A 67 -12.82 6.10 7.76
N GLU A 68 -13.38 7.28 8.02
CA GLU A 68 -13.21 7.99 9.30
C GLU A 68 -13.87 7.26 10.49
N TYR A 69 -14.72 6.26 10.23
CA TYR A 69 -15.43 5.45 11.22
C TYR A 69 -14.83 4.05 11.38
N ASP A 70 -13.62 3.82 10.85
CA ASP A 70 -12.94 2.53 10.81
C ASP A 70 -13.75 1.44 10.08
N VAL A 71 -14.57 1.82 9.10
CA VAL A 71 -15.31 0.89 8.24
C VAL A 71 -14.50 0.61 6.97
N LEU A 72 -14.39 -0.67 6.63
CA LEU A 72 -13.70 -1.12 5.43
C LEU A 72 -14.42 -0.61 4.16
N VAL A 73 -13.70 0.19 3.37
CA VAL A 73 -14.22 0.80 2.15
C VAL A 73 -13.26 0.55 0.97
N THR A 74 -13.85 0.38 -0.21
CA THR A 74 -13.09 0.19 -1.46
C THR A 74 -13.10 1.43 -2.35
N GLU A 75 -13.86 2.46 -1.98
CA GLU A 75 -13.91 3.71 -2.72
C GLU A 75 -12.70 4.57 -2.35
N LYS A 76 -11.89 4.93 -3.35
CA LYS A 76 -10.57 5.56 -3.11
C LYS A 76 -10.68 6.93 -2.45
N SER A 77 -11.78 7.63 -2.68
CA SER A 77 -12.05 8.94 -2.09
C SER A 77 -12.51 8.87 -0.63
N GLU A 78 -13.02 7.72 -0.17
CA GLU A 78 -13.50 7.53 1.20
C GLU A 78 -12.42 6.98 2.13
N ILE A 79 -11.37 6.37 1.56
CA ILE A 79 -10.26 5.83 2.32
C ILE A 79 -9.40 6.97 2.90
N VAL A 80 -9.45 7.11 4.22
CA VAL A 80 -8.62 8.04 5.00
C VAL A 80 -7.57 7.32 5.84
N THR A 81 -7.81 6.05 6.17
CA THR A 81 -6.91 5.22 6.97
C THR A 81 -6.49 3.98 6.18
N LEU A 82 -5.21 3.62 6.25
CA LEU A 82 -4.66 2.44 5.58
C LEU A 82 -4.12 1.44 6.59
N SER A 83 -4.57 0.19 6.50
CA SER A 83 -4.04 -0.92 7.29
C SER A 83 -3.23 -1.86 6.41
N ILE A 84 -1.93 -1.97 6.68
CA ILE A 84 -1.05 -2.86 5.92
C ILE A 84 -1.23 -4.28 6.42
N ILE A 85 -1.68 -5.14 5.52
CA ILE A 85 -1.96 -6.55 5.80
C ILE A 85 -0.69 -7.38 5.65
N SER A 86 0.00 -7.23 4.52
CA SER A 86 1.18 -8.01 4.22
C SER A 86 2.08 -7.34 3.19
N ILE A 87 3.33 -7.78 3.14
CA ILE A 87 4.27 -7.44 2.08
C ILE A 87 4.67 -8.77 1.42
N GLU A 88 4.20 -9.00 0.20
CA GLU A 88 4.33 -10.28 -0.51
C GLU A 88 5.34 -10.17 -1.67
N ASP A 89 6.11 -11.23 -1.89
CA ASP A 89 6.88 -11.48 -3.12
C ASP A 89 6.03 -12.37 -4.02
N TYR A 90 5.79 -11.94 -5.26
CA TYR A 90 5.01 -12.65 -6.27
C TYR A 90 5.87 -13.57 -7.16
N HIS A 91 7.02 -14.07 -6.68
CA HIS A 91 7.81 -15.12 -7.33
C HIS A 91 7.39 -16.54 -6.98
#